data_AF-A0A662E401-F1
#
_entry.id   AF-A0A662E401-F1
#
_cell.length_a   1.000
_cell.length_b   1.000
_cell.length_c   1.000
_cell.angle_alpha   90.00
_cell.angle_beta   90.00
_cell.angle_gamma   90.00
#
_symmetry.space_group_name_H-M   'P 1'
#
loop_
_entity.id
_entity.type
_entity.pdbx_description
1 polymer ?
#
loop_
_entity_poly.entity_id
_entity_poly.type
_entity_poly.pdbx_seq_one_letter_code
_entity_poly.pdbx_strand_id
1 'polypeptide(L)'
;MTKKKSFLPLLIIAAGILILFLFFKFRPHPPKLEEKAGGPLVSVETVHVENRPIIVTGTGTVQPEHAVALTPQVSGKVVRVSSNFVTGGFFKKGELLLQIEKSDYEIALKRAKAQLLARDVEYQKAMRQAKIAKKDWDSVMNTILK
;
A
#
# COMPACT_ATOMS: atom_id res chain seq x y z
N MET A 1 -117.27 72.23 1.67
CA MET A 1 -116.36 72.21 2.86
C MET A 1 -115.39 71.04 2.76
N THR A 2 -114.14 71.29 3.13
CA THR A 2 -112.88 70.59 2.78
C THR A 2 -112.70 69.17 3.33
N LYS A 3 -112.52 68.15 2.47
CA LYS A 3 -112.03 66.80 2.87
C LYS A 3 -110.84 66.28 2.02
N LYS A 4 -109.96 67.17 1.54
CA LYS A 4 -108.71 66.78 0.83
C LYS A 4 -107.43 66.83 1.69
N LYS A 5 -107.52 67.16 2.99
CA LYS A 5 -106.34 67.30 3.89
C LYS A 5 -106.06 66.09 4.79
N SER A 6 -106.92 65.06 4.82
CA SER A 6 -106.75 63.89 5.71
C SER A 6 -106.01 62.70 5.10
N PHE A 7 -105.78 62.70 3.78
CA PHE A 7 -105.05 61.63 3.07
C PHE A 7 -103.52 61.80 3.09
N LEU A 8 -103.05 63.01 3.41
CA LEU A 8 -101.63 63.36 3.43
C LEU A 8 -100.81 62.58 4.49
N PRO A 9 -101.27 62.39 5.75
CA PRO A 9 -100.52 61.60 6.73
C PRO A 9 -100.44 60.11 6.37
N LEU A 10 -101.49 59.55 5.74
CA LEU A 10 -101.50 58.14 5.35
C LEU A 10 -100.48 57.84 4.24
N LEU A 11 -100.29 58.78 3.31
CA LEU A 11 -99.31 58.66 2.23
C LEU A 11 -97.85 58.69 2.75
N ILE A 12 -97.57 59.51 3.77
CA ILE A 12 -96.24 59.60 4.41
C ILE A 12 -95.90 58.31 5.16
N ILE A 13 -96.87 57.74 5.87
CA ILE A 13 -96.68 56.45 6.58
C ILE A 13 -96.44 55.32 5.58
N ALA A 14 -97.22 55.27 4.49
CA ALA A 14 -97.02 54.29 3.42
C ALA A 14 -95.64 54.42 2.76
N ALA A 15 -95.17 55.64 2.52
CA ALA A 15 -93.83 55.89 1.97
C ALA A 15 -92.72 55.45 2.94
N GLY A 16 -92.86 55.70 4.25
CA GLY A 16 -91.91 55.27 5.26
C GLY A 16 -91.79 53.74 5.35
N ILE A 17 -92.92 53.03 5.33
CA ILE A 17 -92.96 51.56 5.32
C ILE A 17 -92.28 51.01 4.06
N LEU A 18 -92.54 51.64 2.89
CA LEU A 18 -91.95 51.24 1.63
C LEU A 18 -90.42 51.35 1.63
N ILE A 19 -89.89 52.45 2.19
CA ILE A 19 -88.44 52.69 2.31
C ILE A 19 -87.80 51.67 3.26
N LEU A 20 -88.44 51.37 4.40
CA LEU A 20 -87.93 50.40 5.35
C LEU A 20 -87.86 48.99 4.74
N PHE A 21 -88.88 48.62 3.96
CA PHE A 21 -88.94 47.33 3.27
C PHE A 21 -87.86 47.20 2.20
N LEU A 22 -87.59 48.28 1.46
CA LEU A 22 -86.47 48.36 0.51
C LEU A 22 -85.12 48.17 1.23
N PHE A 23 -84.89 48.80 2.37
CA PHE A 23 -83.64 48.67 3.13
C PHE A 23 -83.40 47.25 3.66
N PHE A 24 -84.44 46.56 4.12
CA PHE A 24 -84.32 45.18 4.57
C PHE A 24 -84.02 44.22 3.41
N LYS A 25 -84.61 44.44 2.24
CA LYS A 25 -84.38 43.60 1.05
C LYS A 25 -82.96 43.77 0.47
N PHE A 26 -82.37 44.95 0.59
CA PHE A 26 -81.07 45.26 0.00
C PHE A 26 -79.88 45.17 0.97
N ARG A 27 -80.07 44.67 2.20
CA ARG A 27 -78.96 44.52 3.16
C ARG A 27 -78.07 43.34 2.70
N PRO A 28 -76.85 43.58 2.19
CA PRO A 28 -75.98 42.50 1.79
C PRO A 28 -75.41 41.85 3.06
N HIS A 29 -75.63 40.54 3.22
CA HIS A 29 -75.01 39.78 4.29
C HIS A 29 -73.51 39.61 3.98
N PRO A 30 -72.60 40.02 4.88
CA PRO A 30 -71.16 39.91 4.64
C PRO A 30 -70.74 38.43 4.56
N PRO A 31 -69.96 38.02 3.54
CA PRO A 31 -69.53 36.64 3.38
C PRO A 31 -68.53 36.24 4.49
N LYS A 32 -68.79 35.13 5.17
CA LYS A 32 -67.85 34.51 6.12
C LYS A 32 -66.68 33.91 5.34
N LEU A 33 -65.47 34.40 5.60
CA LEU A 33 -64.22 33.79 5.13
C LEU A 33 -63.96 32.54 5.97
N GLU A 34 -63.92 31.37 5.34
CA GLU A 34 -63.40 30.15 5.97
C GLU A 34 -61.87 30.27 6.09
N GLU A 35 -61.37 30.33 7.32
CA GLU A 35 -59.93 30.22 7.58
C GLU A 35 -59.47 28.79 7.30
N LYS A 36 -58.71 28.59 6.23
CA LYS A 36 -57.91 27.37 6.05
C LYS A 36 -56.77 27.39 7.07
N ALA A 37 -56.79 26.45 8.01
CA ALA A 37 -55.68 26.23 8.93
C ALA A 37 -54.41 25.87 8.14
N GLY A 38 -53.40 26.75 8.20
CA GLY A 38 -52.07 26.47 7.68
C GLY A 38 -51.33 25.52 8.62
N GLY A 39 -51.09 24.28 8.17
CA GLY A 39 -50.14 23.39 8.85
C GLY A 39 -48.71 23.96 8.77
N PRO A 40 -47.83 23.59 9.72
CA PRO A 40 -46.45 24.06 9.69
C PRO A 40 -45.76 23.61 8.40
N LEU A 41 -45.10 24.55 7.72
CA LEU A 41 -44.32 24.28 6.52
C LEU A 41 -43.04 23.52 6.93
N VAL A 42 -42.92 22.27 6.49
CA VAL A 42 -41.73 21.44 6.74
C VAL A 42 -41.01 21.16 5.43
N SER A 43 -39.68 21.21 5.48
CA SER A 43 -38.82 20.84 4.35
C SER A 43 -38.54 19.35 4.43
N VAL A 44 -38.80 18.63 3.33
CA VAL A 44 -38.49 17.20 3.19
C VAL A 44 -37.58 16.99 2.00
N GLU A 45 -36.66 16.06 2.14
CA GLU A 45 -35.74 15.63 1.07
C GLU A 45 -35.82 14.11 0.92
N THR A 46 -35.96 13.64 -0.31
CA THR A 46 -35.98 12.20 -0.63
C THR A 46 -34.56 11.66 -0.70
N VAL A 47 -34.22 10.76 0.23
CA VAL A 47 -32.89 10.12 0.28
C VAL A 47 -32.90 8.84 -0.55
N HIS A 48 -31.86 8.66 -1.38
CA HIS A 48 -31.61 7.41 -2.10
C HIS A 48 -30.43 6.66 -1.51
N VAL A 49 -30.57 5.34 -1.35
CA VAL A 49 -29.48 4.49 -0.83
C VAL A 49 -28.49 4.24 -1.96
N GLU A 50 -27.29 4.81 -1.82
CA GLU A 50 -26.16 4.53 -2.70
C GLU A 50 -25.01 3.90 -1.94
N ASN A 51 -24.41 2.86 -2.51
CA ASN A 51 -23.16 2.29 -1.99
C ASN A 51 -21.99 3.19 -2.40
N ARG A 52 -21.62 4.11 -1.51
CA ARG A 52 -20.44 4.96 -1.69
C ARG A 52 -19.22 4.31 -1.03
N PRO A 53 -18.16 3.96 -1.79
CA PRO A 53 -16.95 3.46 -1.19
C PRO A 53 -16.26 4.56 -0.37
N ILE A 54 -15.87 4.22 0.85
CA ILE A 54 -15.06 5.10 1.71
C ILE A 54 -13.61 4.91 1.29
N ILE A 55 -13.03 5.93 0.65
CA ILE A 55 -11.61 5.92 0.27
C ILE A 55 -10.80 6.40 1.47
N VAL A 56 -10.05 5.49 2.08
CA VAL A 56 -9.11 5.81 3.16
C VAL A 56 -7.71 5.96 2.54
N THR A 57 -7.16 7.17 2.56
CA THR A 57 -5.80 7.43 2.10
C THR A 57 -4.81 7.21 3.24
N GLY A 58 -3.84 6.33 3.03
CA GLY A 58 -2.75 6.06 3.98
C GLY A 58 -1.40 6.11 3.28
N THR A 59 -0.36 6.49 4.00
CA THR A 59 1.02 6.51 3.51
C THR A 59 1.74 5.24 3.98
N GLY A 60 2.56 4.65 3.11
CA GLY A 60 3.39 3.50 3.45
C GLY A 60 4.72 3.56 2.70
N THR A 61 5.73 2.89 3.26
CA THR A 61 7.06 2.79 2.64
C THR A 61 7.14 1.49 1.84
N VAL A 62 7.45 1.60 0.55
CA VAL A 62 7.72 0.43 -0.30
C VAL A 62 9.14 -0.06 -0.02
N GLN A 63 9.28 -1.36 0.21
CA GLN A 63 10.57 -2.02 0.42
C GLN A 63 10.76 -3.15 -0.59
N PRO A 64 12.00 -3.43 -1.01
CA PRO A 64 12.28 -4.55 -1.89
C PRO A 64 11.97 -5.88 -1.18
N GLU A 65 11.38 -6.82 -1.92
CA GLU A 65 11.12 -8.19 -1.41
C GLU A 65 12.43 -8.91 -1.03
N HIS A 66 13.50 -8.64 -1.78
CA HIS A 66 14.83 -9.21 -1.53
C HIS A 66 15.91 -8.13 -1.56
N ALA A 67 16.69 -8.06 -0.48
CA ALA A 67 17.85 -7.20 -0.37
C ALA A 67 19.06 -8.03 0.09
N VAL A 68 20.20 -7.86 -0.57
CA VAL A 68 21.42 -8.61 -0.27
C VAL A 68 22.58 -7.63 -0.14
N ALA A 69 23.31 -7.71 0.97
CA ALA A 69 24.60 -7.05 1.14
C ALA A 69 25.71 -8.00 0.67
N LEU A 70 26.46 -7.61 -0.36
CA LEU A 70 27.57 -8.39 -0.90
C LEU A 70 28.89 -7.93 -0.27
N THR A 71 29.51 -8.82 0.49
CA THR A 71 30.81 -8.58 1.12
C THR A 71 31.80 -9.64 0.65
N PRO A 72 33.03 -9.27 0.25
CA PRO A 72 34.06 -10.23 -0.09
C PRO A 72 34.47 -11.04 1.15
N GLN A 73 34.64 -12.35 0.98
CA GLN A 73 35.10 -13.25 2.06
C GLN A 73 36.59 -13.11 2.36
N VAL A 74 37.34 -12.52 1.44
CA VAL A 74 38.80 -12.43 1.53
C VAL A 74 39.24 -10.97 1.42
N SER A 75 40.26 -10.61 2.19
CA SER A 75 40.85 -9.29 2.15
C SER A 75 41.79 -9.15 0.96
N GLY A 76 41.71 -8.05 0.23
CA GLY A 76 42.65 -7.77 -0.85
C GLY A 76 42.27 -6.53 -1.64
N LYS A 77 43.15 -6.11 -2.53
CA LYS A 77 42.92 -4.96 -3.40
C LYS A 77 41.97 -5.34 -4.53
N VAL A 78 40.97 -4.51 -4.79
CA VAL A 78 40.10 -4.64 -5.97
C VAL A 78 40.87 -4.17 -7.20
N VAL A 79 41.06 -5.05 -8.17
CA VAL A 79 41.79 -4.76 -9.43
C VAL A 79 40.86 -4.50 -10.60
N ARG A 80 39.61 -4.96 -10.52
CA ARG A 80 38.60 -4.75 -11.56
C ARG A 80 37.22 -4.58 -10.95
N VAL A 81 36.49 -3.63 -11.51
CA VAL A 81 35.06 -3.40 -11.25
C VAL A 81 34.32 -3.57 -12.58
N SER A 82 33.19 -4.26 -12.57
CA SER A 82 32.34 -4.43 -13.74
C SER A 82 31.64 -3.13 -14.12
N SER A 83 31.46 -2.89 -15.41
CA SER A 83 30.67 -1.76 -15.92
C SER A 83 29.20 -1.81 -15.49
N ASN A 84 28.69 -3.01 -15.21
CA ASN A 84 27.31 -3.23 -14.78
C ASN A 84 27.13 -3.03 -13.26
N PHE A 85 28.24 -2.88 -12.51
CA PHE A 85 28.22 -2.58 -11.08
C PHE A 85 28.11 -1.05 -10.86
N VAL A 86 26.95 -0.51 -11.22
CA VAL A 86 26.59 0.91 -11.05
C VAL A 86 25.30 1.03 -10.26
N THR A 87 25.06 2.18 -9.65
CA THR A 87 23.83 2.45 -8.89
C THR A 87 22.61 2.32 -9.82
N GLY A 88 21.68 1.44 -9.47
CA GLY A 88 20.51 1.13 -10.30
C GLY A 88 20.80 0.21 -11.49
N GLY A 89 22.01 -0.32 -11.60
CA GLY A 89 22.39 -1.30 -12.62
C GLY A 89 21.79 -2.69 -12.35
N PHE A 90 21.57 -3.44 -13.41
CA PHE A 90 21.11 -4.82 -13.36
C PHE A 90 22.25 -5.77 -13.71
N PHE A 91 22.34 -6.90 -13.02
CA PHE A 91 23.33 -7.95 -13.27
C PHE A 91 22.69 -9.33 -13.18
N LYS A 92 23.29 -10.31 -13.87
CA LYS A 92 22.81 -11.69 -13.87
C LYS A 92 23.51 -12.53 -12.81
N LYS A 93 22.89 -13.66 -12.43
CA LYS A 93 23.51 -14.65 -11.55
C LYS A 93 24.81 -15.16 -12.18
N GLY A 94 25.88 -15.16 -11.40
CA GLY A 94 27.21 -15.62 -11.83
C GLY A 94 28.03 -14.58 -12.59
N GLU A 95 27.51 -13.36 -12.74
CA GLU A 95 28.25 -12.28 -13.37
C GLU A 95 29.38 -11.76 -12.46
N LEU A 96 30.55 -11.52 -13.06
CA LEU A 96 31.68 -10.96 -12.33
C LEU A 96 31.43 -9.49 -12.04
N LEU A 97 31.24 -9.13 -10.77
CA LEU A 97 31.06 -7.74 -10.34
C LEU A 97 32.38 -7.09 -9.94
N LEU A 98 33.18 -7.80 -9.15
CA LEU A 98 34.44 -7.32 -8.58
C LEU A 98 35.48 -8.43 -8.69
N GLN A 99 36.73 -8.05 -8.97
CA GLN A 99 37.86 -8.97 -8.95
C GLN A 99 38.91 -8.47 -7.95
N ILE A 100 39.26 -9.35 -7.00
CA ILE A 100 40.33 -9.13 -6.04
C ILE A 100 41.65 -9.63 -6.64
N GLU A 101 42.74 -8.95 -6.32
CA GLU A 101 44.09 -9.35 -6.69
C GLU A 101 44.41 -10.79 -6.25
N LYS A 102 45.01 -11.59 -7.13
CA LYS A 102 45.26 -13.02 -6.91
C LYS A 102 46.70 -13.37 -6.53
N SER A 103 47.64 -12.43 -6.67
CA SER A 103 49.08 -12.65 -6.58
C SER A 103 49.49 -13.42 -5.32
N ASP A 104 49.06 -12.95 -4.15
CA ASP A 104 49.41 -13.56 -2.86
C ASP A 104 48.82 -14.97 -2.71
N TYR A 105 47.59 -15.17 -3.18
CA TYR A 105 46.92 -16.47 -3.15
C TYR A 105 47.58 -17.48 -4.08
N GLU A 106 48.03 -17.05 -5.25
CA GLU A 106 48.75 -17.91 -6.18
C GLU A 106 50.13 -18.30 -5.64
N ILE A 107 50.82 -17.38 -4.98
CA ILE A 107 52.10 -17.66 -4.31
C ILE A 107 51.88 -18.65 -3.16
N ALA A 108 50.85 -18.44 -2.33
CA ALA A 108 50.50 -19.34 -1.24
C ALA A 108 50.17 -20.75 -1.76
N LEU A 109 49.41 -20.85 -2.86
CA LEU A 109 49.09 -22.12 -3.51
C LEU A 109 50.36 -22.83 -4.02
N LYS A 110 51.26 -22.10 -4.68
CA LYS A 110 52.54 -22.65 -5.17
C LYS A 110 53.41 -23.14 -4.00
N ARG A 111 53.48 -22.40 -2.90
CA ARG A 111 54.20 -22.80 -1.68
C ARG A 111 53.62 -24.08 -1.08
N ALA A 112 52.30 -24.18 -0.96
CA ALA A 112 51.64 -25.38 -0.45
C ALA A 112 51.91 -26.61 -1.34
N LYS A 113 51.87 -26.45 -2.67
CA LYS A 113 52.23 -27.52 -3.61
C LYS A 113 53.69 -27.95 -3.49
N ALA A 114 54.62 -27.01 -3.34
CA ALA A 114 56.03 -27.32 -3.13
C ALA A 114 56.26 -28.08 -1.82
N GLN A 115 55.57 -27.71 -0.74
CA GLN A 115 55.62 -28.43 0.53
C GLN A 115 55.09 -29.86 0.40
N LEU A 116 53.99 -30.06 -0.33
CA LEU A 116 53.46 -31.39 -0.61
C LEU A 116 54.48 -32.27 -1.35
N LEU A 117 55.13 -31.74 -2.38
CA LEU A 117 56.16 -32.47 -3.12
C LEU A 117 57.38 -32.80 -2.25
N ALA A 118 57.81 -31.87 -1.40
CA ALA A 118 58.91 -32.13 -0.47
C ALA A 118 58.57 -33.29 0.50
N ARG A 119 57.34 -33.31 1.03
CA ARG A 119 56.86 -34.40 1.89
C ARG A 119 56.76 -35.73 1.15
N ASP A 120 56.32 -35.73 -0.11
CA ASP A 120 56.29 -36.96 -0.91
C ASP A 120 57.71 -37.50 -1.14
N VAL A 121 58.67 -36.63 -1.46
CA VAL A 121 60.07 -37.05 -1.61
C VAL A 121 60.62 -37.66 -0.31
N GLU A 122 60.34 -37.05 0.84
CA GLU A 122 60.70 -37.58 2.16
C GLU A 122 60.05 -38.94 2.42
N TYR A 123 58.75 -39.09 2.12
CA TYR A 123 58.01 -40.35 2.24
C TYR A 123 58.63 -41.44 1.36
N GLN A 124 58.89 -41.15 0.08
CA GLN A 124 59.52 -42.10 -0.84
C GLN A 124 60.93 -42.48 -0.40
N LYS A 125 61.67 -41.56 0.23
CA LYS A 125 62.99 -41.85 0.81
C LYS A 125 62.86 -42.79 2.01
N ALA A 126 61.94 -42.52 2.93
CA ALA A 126 61.68 -43.37 4.09
C ALA A 126 61.25 -44.78 3.67
N MET A 127 60.35 -44.90 2.69
CA MET A 127 59.90 -46.19 2.14
C MET A 127 61.06 -46.98 1.51
N ARG A 128 61.95 -46.29 0.77
CA ARG A 128 63.15 -46.93 0.20
C ARG A 128 64.09 -47.43 1.30
N GLN A 129 64.34 -46.63 2.33
CA GLN A 129 65.18 -47.02 3.46
C GLN A 129 64.59 -48.22 4.22
N ALA A 130 63.28 -48.22 4.48
CA ALA A 130 62.60 -49.35 5.10
C ALA A 130 62.72 -50.64 4.26
N LYS A 131 62.63 -50.53 2.93
CA LYS A 131 62.80 -51.68 2.03
C LYS A 131 64.22 -52.24 2.03
N ILE A 132 65.23 -51.38 2.10
CA ILE A 132 66.64 -51.79 2.21
C ILE A 132 66.87 -52.49 3.56
N ALA A 133 66.47 -51.86 4.66
CA ALA A 133 66.62 -52.43 6.00
C ALA A 133 65.98 -53.82 6.16
N LYS A 134 64.80 -54.02 5.54
CA LYS A 134 64.14 -55.34 5.52
C LYS A 134 64.95 -56.39 4.74
N LYS A 135 65.47 -56.04 3.56
CA LYS A 135 66.32 -56.94 2.77
C LYS A 135 67.60 -57.31 3.52
N ASP A 136 68.23 -56.33 4.15
CA ASP A 136 69.45 -56.53 4.92
C ASP A 136 69.16 -57.49 6.10
N TRP A 137 68.07 -57.27 6.82
CA TRP A 137 67.60 -58.17 7.90
C TRP A 137 67.39 -59.61 7.42
N ASP A 138 66.68 -59.80 6.31
CA ASP A 138 66.42 -61.13 5.73
C ASP A 138 67.73 -61.84 5.33
N SER A 139 68.70 -61.09 4.77
CA SER A 139 70.00 -61.64 4.36
C SER A 139 70.86 -62.10 5.55
N VAL A 140 70.87 -61.32 6.63
CA VAL A 140 71.58 -61.67 7.88
C VAL A 140 70.95 -62.91 8.49
N MET A 141 69.62 -62.98 8.56
CA MET A 141 68.96 -64.15 9.13
C MET A 141 69.19 -65.43 8.32
N ASN A 142 69.15 -65.34 7.00
CA ASN A 142 69.40 -66.49 6.14
C ASN A 142 70.86 -66.98 6.22
N THR A 143 71.80 -66.10 6.59
CA THR A 143 73.21 -66.46 6.84
C THR A 143 73.39 -67.15 8.19
N ILE A 144 72.61 -66.78 9.21
CA ILE A 144 72.69 -67.36 10.56
C ILE A 144 71.98 -68.72 10.68
N LEU A 145 70.98 -68.98 9.84
CA LEU A 145 70.19 -70.22 9.86
C LEU A 145 70.73 -71.35 8.96
N LYS A 146 71.94 -71.18 8.39
CA LYS A 146 72.66 -72.17 7.59
C LYS A 146 73.90 -72.63 8.32
#